data_AF-A0A7V8VIF7-F1
#
_entry.id   AF-A0A7V8VIF7-F1
#
_cell.length_a   1.000
_cell.length_b   1.000
_cell.length_c   1.000
_cell.angle_alpha   90.00
_cell.angle_beta   90.00
_cell.angle_gamma   90.00
#
_symmetry.space_group_name_H-M   'P 1'
#
loop_
_entity.id
_entity.type
_entity.pdbx_description
1 polymer ?
#
loop_
_entity_poly.entity_id
_entity_poly.type
_entity_poly.pdbx_seq_one_letter_code
_entity_poly.pdbx_strand_id
1 'polypeptide(L)' 'MPARHATVPPLEALRRRRGAKWSYYGPDVLPAWVAEMDFELAEPIRAALHDAVELGDAGYAHPADSLAES' A
#
# COMPACT_ATOMS: atom_id res chain seq x y z
N MET A 1 -20.74 13.15 5.56
CA MET A 1 -19.42 13.15 4.89
C MET A 1 -19.56 12.34 3.62
N PRO A 2 -19.38 12.91 2.41
CA PRO A 2 -19.41 12.10 1.19
C PRO A 2 -18.27 11.06 1.24
N ALA A 3 -18.54 9.85 0.79
CA ALA A 3 -17.53 8.80 0.68
C ALA A 3 -16.47 9.26 -0.33
N ARG A 4 -15.21 9.32 0.11
CA ARG A 4 -14.06 9.52 -0.77
C ARG A 4 -13.91 8.31 -1.68
N HIS A 5 -13.94 8.51 -2.99
CA HIS A 5 -13.67 7.45 -3.96
C HIS A 5 -12.19 7.06 -3.90
N ALA A 6 -11.92 5.75 -3.92
CA ALA A 6 -10.56 5.27 -4.07
C ALA A 6 -10.04 5.60 -5.47
N THR A 7 -8.82 6.12 -5.54
CA THR A 7 -8.14 6.54 -6.77
C THR A 7 -7.22 5.43 -7.25
N VAL A 8 -7.23 5.18 -8.57
CA VAL A 8 -6.26 4.30 -9.24
C VAL A 8 -5.19 5.20 -9.87
N PRO A 9 -3.90 5.03 -9.52
CA PRO A 9 -2.80 5.74 -10.17
C PRO A 9 -2.66 5.39 -11.66
N PRO A 10 -1.98 6.23 -12.46
CA PRO A 10 -1.71 5.92 -13.86
C PRO A 10 -0.78 4.70 -13.99
N LEU A 11 -0.81 4.05 -15.17
CA LEU A 11 -0.12 2.78 -15.42
C LEU A 11 1.39 2.86 -15.15
N GLU A 12 2.01 3.99 -15.46
CA GLU A 12 3.44 4.26 -15.24
C GLU A 12 3.78 4.25 -13.74
N ALA A 13 2.84 4.64 -12.88
CA ALA A 13 3.01 4.56 -11.43
C ALA A 13 2.86 3.12 -10.93
N LEU A 14 1.89 2.38 -11.45
CA LEU A 14 1.67 0.97 -11.11
C LEU A 14 2.86 0.09 -11.53
N ARG A 15 3.46 0.35 -12.71
CA ARG A 15 4.67 -0.33 -13.22
C ARG A 15 5.92 -0.15 -12.35
N ARG A 16 5.97 0.88 -11.50
CA ARG A 16 7.09 1.08 -10.54
C ARG A 16 6.95 0.25 -9.28
N ARG A 17 5.80 -0.38 -9.04
CA ARG A 17 5.60 -1.26 -7.88
C ARG A 17 6.47 -2.50 -8.04
N ARG A 18 7.10 -2.92 -6.95
CA ARG A 18 7.99 -4.10 -6.92
C ARG A 18 7.25 -5.41 -6.66
N GLY A 19 5.97 -5.34 -6.31
CA GLY A 19 5.11 -6.50 -6.04
C GLY A 19 4.90 -7.36 -7.28
N ALA A 20 4.68 -8.67 -7.06
CA ALA A 20 4.62 -9.67 -8.12
C ALA A 20 3.59 -9.33 -9.22
N LYS A 21 2.45 -8.73 -8.86
CA LYS A 21 1.41 -8.36 -9.83
C LYS A 21 1.99 -7.53 -10.98
N TRP A 22 2.79 -6.50 -10.67
CA TRP A 22 3.26 -5.52 -11.64
C TRP A 22 4.69 -5.78 -12.17
N SER A 23 5.45 -6.68 -11.53
CA SER A 23 6.83 -6.98 -11.89
C SER A 23 7.05 -8.35 -12.58
N TYR A 24 6.07 -9.25 -12.58
CA TYR A 24 6.24 -10.62 -13.08
C TYR A 24 6.28 -10.73 -14.62
N TYR A 25 5.42 -9.98 -15.32
CA TYR A 25 5.35 -9.99 -16.79
C TYR A 25 5.91 -8.70 -17.41
N GLY A 26 6.28 -8.76 -18.69
CA GLY A 26 6.81 -7.62 -19.44
C GLY A 26 5.84 -6.44 -19.61
N PRO A 27 6.31 -5.33 -20.22
CA PRO A 27 5.55 -4.08 -20.40
C PRO A 27 4.27 -4.22 -21.23
N ASP A 28 4.15 -5.28 -22.02
CA ASP A 28 3.01 -5.49 -22.94
C ASP A 28 1.86 -6.30 -22.32
N VAL A 29 2.01 -6.76 -21.06
CA VAL A 29 0.99 -7.54 -20.35
C VAL A 29 0.35 -6.69 -19.26
N LEU A 30 -0.99 -6.64 -19.22
CA LEU A 30 -1.76 -6.05 -18.13
C LEU A 30 -2.11 -7.13 -17.08
N PRO A 31 -1.62 -7.02 -15.84
CA PRO A 31 -1.82 -8.05 -14.82
C PRO A 31 -3.14 -7.89 -14.07
N ALA A 32 -3.93 -8.97 -13.99
CA ALA A 32 -5.20 -9.02 -13.26
C ALA A 32 -5.42 -10.36 -12.53
N TRP A 33 -4.34 -10.96 -12.01
CA TRP A 33 -4.34 -12.34 -11.49
C TRP A 33 -4.03 -12.45 -9.98
N VAL A 34 -3.27 -11.51 -9.41
CA VAL A 34 -3.03 -11.45 -7.95
C VAL A 34 -4.20 -10.74 -7.27
N ALA A 35 -4.63 -11.23 -6.11
CA ALA A 35 -5.55 -10.52 -5.20
C ALA A 35 -4.88 -9.32 -4.50
N GLU A 36 -4.26 -8.43 -5.29
CA GLU A 36 -3.69 -7.15 -4.88
C GLU A 36 -4.45 -6.03 -5.62
N MET A 37 -4.79 -4.96 -4.90
CA MET A 37 -5.55 -3.83 -5.46
C MET A 37 -4.63 -2.74 -6.03
N ASP A 38 -5.10 -2.08 -7.08
CA ASP A 38 -4.38 -0.98 -7.74
C ASP A 38 -4.74 0.40 -7.20
N PHE A 39 -5.47 0.46 -6.08
CA PHE A 39 -5.80 1.72 -5.43
C PHE A 39 -4.62 2.29 -4.65
N GLU A 40 -4.69 3.58 -4.35
CA GLU A 40 -3.83 4.19 -3.33
C GLU A 40 -4.15 3.68 -1.92
N LEU A 41 -3.14 3.66 -1.05
CA LEU A 41 -3.36 3.41 0.38
C LEU A 41 -4.26 4.50 0.95
N ALA A 42 -5.15 4.11 1.87
CA ALA A 42 -5.98 5.06 2.60
C ALA A 42 -5.08 6.03 3.39
N GLU A 43 -5.46 7.31 3.40
CA GLU A 43 -4.67 8.37 4.02
C GLU A 43 -4.26 8.08 5.47
N PRO A 44 -5.14 7.56 6.37
CA PRO A 44 -4.73 7.24 7.74
C PRO A 44 -3.62 6.18 7.81
N ILE A 45 -3.63 5.21 6.89
CA ILE A 45 -2.61 4.15 6.82
C ILE A 45 -1.28 4.75 6.33
N ARG A 46 -1.33 5.59 5.29
CA ARG A 46 -0.15 6.28 4.76
C ARG A 46 0.52 7.15 5.85
N ALA A 47 -0.27 7.94 6.58
CA ALA A 47 0.22 8.80 7.65
C ALA A 47 0.92 8.00 8.76
N ALA A 48 0.27 6.94 9.27
CA ALA A 48 0.85 6.09 10.30
C ALA A 48 2.19 5.45 9.87
N LEU A 49 2.29 5.03 8.60
CA LEU A 49 3.55 4.49 8.06
C LEU A 49 4.64 5.56 7.96
N HIS A 50 4.31 6.79 7.60
CA HIS A 50 5.28 7.89 7.60
C HIS A 50 5.76 8.21 9.02
N ASP A 51 4.85 8.32 9.98
CA ASP A 51 5.20 8.62 11.38
C ASP A 51 6.15 7.57 11.96
N ALA A 52 5.90 6.28 11.68
CA ALA A 52 6.79 5.19 12.11
C ALA A 52 8.20 5.31 11.49
N VAL A 53 8.30 5.68 10.21
CA VAL A 53 9.59 5.90 9.54
C VAL A 53 10.34 7.09 10.13
N GLU A 54 9.66 8.22 10.36
CA GLU A 54 10.25 9.41 10.96
C GLU A 54 10.75 9.16 12.39
N LEU A 55 10.05 8.32 13.15
CA LEU A 55 10.46 7.92 14.49
C LEU A 55 11.62 6.90 14.49
N GLY A 56 11.93 6.29 13.34
CA GLY A 56 12.86 5.16 13.25
C GLY A 56 12.30 3.88 13.90
N ASP A 57 10.98 3.78 14.02
CA ASP A 57 10.29 2.69 14.72
C ASP A 57 10.05 1.49 13.80
N ALA A 58 11.13 0.79 13.48
CA ALA A 58 11.14 -0.44 12.68
C ALA A 58 11.65 -1.65 13.48
N GLY A 59 11.56 -1.57 14.82
CA GLY A 59 12.01 -2.61 15.74
C GLY A 59 11.03 -3.78 15.87
N TYR A 60 11.30 -4.68 16.83
CA TYR A 60 10.40 -5.78 17.13
C TYR A 60 9.11 -5.26 17.77
N ALA A 61 7.97 -5.52 17.12
CA ALA A 61 6.67 -5.15 17.67
C ALA A 61 6.38 -5.91 18.98
N HIS A 62 5.85 -5.19 19.96
CA HIS A 62 5.34 -5.81 21.18
C HIS A 62 3.89 -6.30 20.93
N PRO A 63 3.59 -7.60 21.07
CA PRO A 63 2.28 -8.16 20.67
C PRO A 63 1.07 -7.59 21.41
N ALA A 64 1.27 -7.02 22.60
CA ALA A 64 0.17 -6.42 23.36
C ALA A 64 -0.22 -5.01 22.85
N ASP A 65 0.70 -4.33 22.17
CA ASP A 65 0.49 -2.96 21.67
C ASP A 65 0.08 -2.95 20.18
N SER A 66 0.20 -4.09 19.49
CA SER A 66 0.02 -4.17 18.03
C SER A 66 -1.44 -4.22 17.57
N LEU A 67 -2.41 -4.42 18.48
CA LEU A 67 -3.85 -4.50 18.17
C LEU A 67 -4.73 -3.85 19.24
N ALA A 68 -4.16 -3.08 20.17
CA ALA A 68 -4.90 -2.44 21.26
C ALA A 68 -5.79 -1.31 20.71
N GLU A 69 -6.97 -1.73 20.28
CA GLU A 69 -8.27 -1.05 20.14
C GLU A 69 -8.28 0.43 19.71
N SER A 70 -8.72 0.63 18.46
CA SER A 70 -9.33 1.89 17.99
C SER A 70 -10.72 2.11 18.58
#